data_AF-A0A8J2QK36-F1
#
_entry.id   AF-A0A8J2QK36-F1
#
_cell.length_a   1.000
_cell.length_b   1.000
_cell.length_c   1.000
_cell.angle_alpha   90.00
_cell.angle_beta   90.00
_cell.angle_gamma   90.00
#
_symmetry.space_group_name_H-M   'P 1'
#
loop_
_entity.id
_entity.type
_entity.pdbx_description
1 polymer ?
#
loop_
_entity_poly.entity_id
_entity_poly.type
_entity_poly.pdbx_seq_one_letter_code
_entity_poly.pdbx_strand_id
1 'polypeptide(L)'
;MARDILHIWEQSYDLTHEETGCLVLCAMVRLHLLDQQGDMVEENAEGFIRANGGDDSVVSFLVQLYTMCREKTSSIVKGCKAALELSKCFRAAIQQIGWVPDTTSLLVESND
;
A
#
# COMPACT_ATOMS: atom_id res chain seq x y z
N MET A 1 -9.76 -2.64 11.87
CA MET A 1 -8.42 -3.09 11.43
C MET A 1 -8.43 -4.50 10.84
N ALA A 2 -8.64 -5.60 11.60
CA ALA A 2 -8.53 -6.97 11.04
C ALA A 2 -9.40 -7.19 9.78
N ARG A 3 -10.66 -6.74 9.81
CA ARG A 3 -11.55 -6.77 8.63
C ARG A 3 -10.99 -5.97 7.44
N ASP A 4 -10.39 -4.80 7.68
CA ASP A 4 -9.81 -3.99 6.61
C ASP A 4 -8.69 -4.70 5.89
N ILE A 5 -7.89 -5.50 6.61
CA ILE A 5 -6.80 -6.27 6.01
C ILE A 5 -7.33 -7.46 5.21
N LEU A 6 -8.30 -8.20 5.76
CA LEU A 6 -8.92 -9.34 5.08
C LEU A 6 -9.62 -8.93 3.79
N HIS A 7 -10.23 -7.75 3.78
CA HIS A 7 -11.04 -7.27 2.66
C HIS A 7 -10.36 -6.13 1.88
N ILE A 8 -9.05 -5.92 2.07
CA ILE A 8 -8.32 -4.77 1.49
C ILE A 8 -8.39 -4.73 -0.04
N TRP A 9 -8.65 -5.86 -0.68
CA TRP A 9 -8.71 -5.97 -2.14
C TRP A 9 -10.14 -6.09 -2.70
N GLU A 10 -11.14 -6.31 -1.85
CA GLU A 10 -12.54 -6.48 -2.28
C GLU A 10 -13.13 -5.17 -2.79
N GLN A 11 -13.72 -5.12 -3.99
CA GLN A 11 -14.19 -3.85 -4.59
C GLN A 11 -15.26 -3.12 -3.77
N SER A 12 -16.10 -3.84 -3.03
CA SER A 12 -17.23 -3.26 -2.28
C SER A 12 -16.89 -2.84 -0.84
N TYR A 13 -15.67 -3.12 -0.37
CA TYR A 13 -15.26 -2.86 1.01
C TYR A 13 -14.66 -1.44 1.16
N ASP A 14 -14.97 -0.72 2.23
CA ASP A 14 -14.35 0.58 2.53
C ASP A 14 -13.36 0.47 3.70
N LEU A 15 -12.17 1.07 3.55
CA LEU A 15 -11.15 1.06 4.60
C LEU A 15 -11.44 2.18 5.60
N THR A 16 -12.08 1.86 6.73
CA THR A 16 -12.55 2.90 7.65
C THR A 16 -11.70 3.08 8.90
N HIS A 17 -10.81 2.15 9.22
CA HIS A 17 -10.08 2.18 10.49
C HIS A 17 -8.72 2.88 10.33
N GLU A 18 -8.47 3.92 11.13
CA GLU A 18 -7.18 4.64 11.11
C GLU A 18 -6.00 3.72 11.48
N GLU A 19 -6.23 2.71 12.32
CA GLU A 19 -5.23 1.71 12.68
C GLU A 19 -4.74 0.89 11.48
N THR A 20 -5.56 0.75 10.45
CA THR A 20 -5.14 0.14 9.17
C THR A 20 -4.05 0.98 8.52
N GLY A 21 -4.18 2.32 8.56
CA GLY A 21 -3.13 3.23 8.12
C GLY A 21 -1.87 3.16 8.97
N CYS A 22 -2.01 2.99 10.30
CA CYS A 22 -0.85 2.74 11.17
C CYS A 22 -0.11 1.45 10.80
N LEU A 23 -0.86 0.38 10.50
CA LEU A 23 -0.28 -0.90 10.12
C LEU A 23 0.47 -0.80 8.78
N VAL A 24 -0.11 -0.14 7.79
CA VAL A 24 0.56 0.12 6.50
C VAL A 24 1.83 0.94 6.71
N LEU A 25 1.76 2.03 7.46
CA LEU A 25 2.92 2.87 7.76
C LEU A 25 4.02 2.07 8.47
N CYS A 26 3.65 1.26 9.46
CA CYS A 26 4.56 0.38 10.18
C CYS A 26 5.26 -0.59 9.22
N ALA A 27 4.50 -1.26 8.34
CA ALA A 27 5.05 -2.17 7.35
C ALA A 27 6.03 -1.47 6.41
N MET A 28 5.67 -0.30 5.89
CA MET A 28 6.54 0.49 5.00
C MET A 28 7.85 0.90 5.68
N VAL A 29 7.80 1.32 6.95
CA VAL A 29 9.01 1.64 7.73
C VAL A 29 9.86 0.40 7.99
N ARG A 30 9.24 -0.73 8.36
CA ARG A 30 9.94 -1.99 8.65
C ARG A 30 10.58 -2.63 7.41
N LEU A 31 9.99 -2.41 6.24
CA LEU A 31 10.53 -2.80 4.94
C LEU A 31 11.52 -1.77 4.39
N HIS A 32 11.82 -0.70 5.15
CA HIS A 32 12.71 0.38 4.75
C HIS A 32 12.29 1.08 3.44
N LEU A 33 10.99 1.10 3.13
CA LEU A 33 10.45 1.75 1.94
C LEU A 33 10.34 3.27 2.12
N LEU A 34 10.45 3.74 3.36
CA LEU A 34 10.38 5.16 3.70
C LEU A 34 11.66 5.61 4.41
N ASP A 35 12.04 6.87 4.19
CA ASP A 35 13.10 7.55 4.92
C ASP A 35 12.61 8.13 6.27
N GLN A 36 13.48 8.86 6.96
CA GLN A 36 13.17 9.46 8.26
C GLN A 36 12.15 10.61 8.17
N GLN A 37 12.00 11.22 7.00
CA GLN A 37 11.05 12.29 6.71
C GLN A 37 9.67 11.72 6.32
N GLY A 38 9.63 10.40 6.08
CA GLY A 38 8.47 9.65 5.65
C GLY A 38 8.30 9.68 4.14
N ASP A 39 9.32 10.05 3.36
CA ASP A 39 9.34 10.01 1.89
C ASP A 39 9.80 8.63 1.39
N MET A 40 9.36 8.23 0.20
CA MET A 40 9.68 6.90 -0.33
C MET A 40 11.16 6.83 -0.74
N VAL A 41 11.83 5.78 -0.29
CA VAL A 41 13.17 5.42 -0.77
C VAL A 41 12.98 4.62 -2.05
N GLU A 42 13.12 5.28 -3.20
CA GLU A 42 12.80 4.72 -4.53
C GLU A 42 13.54 3.40 -4.79
N GLU A 43 14.85 3.33 -4.54
CA GLU A 43 15.66 2.11 -4.72
C GLU A 43 15.10 0.91 -3.93
N ASN A 44 14.67 1.13 -2.68
CA ASN A 44 14.12 0.07 -1.84
C ASN A 44 12.72 -0.35 -2.31
N ALA A 45 11.89 0.60 -2.77
CA ALA A 45 10.58 0.31 -3.31
C ALA A 45 10.67 -0.49 -4.61
N GLU A 46 11.53 -0.08 -5.55
CA GLU A 46 11.77 -0.82 -6.78
C GLU A 46 12.33 -2.22 -6.49
N GLY A 47 13.33 -2.32 -5.61
CA GLY A 47 13.91 -3.60 -5.20
C GLY A 47 12.89 -4.54 -4.58
N PHE A 48 12.02 -4.03 -3.71
CA PHE A 48 10.93 -4.79 -3.10
C PHE A 48 9.94 -5.31 -4.15
N ILE A 49 9.51 -4.46 -5.09
CA ILE A 49 8.56 -4.86 -6.14
C ILE A 49 9.18 -5.97 -7.02
N ARG A 50 10.43 -5.81 -7.43
CA ARG A 50 11.16 -6.81 -8.25
C ARG A 50 11.31 -8.13 -7.52
N ALA A 51 11.69 -8.10 -6.25
CA ALA A 51 11.83 -9.29 -5.43
C ALA A 51 10.51 -10.07 -5.29
N ASN A 52 9.37 -9.40 -5.44
CA ASN A 52 8.03 -9.98 -5.40
C ASN A 52 7.42 -10.21 -6.80
N GLY A 53 8.25 -10.27 -7.84
CA GLY A 53 7.84 -10.69 -9.19
C GLY A 53 7.37 -9.57 -10.12
N GLY A 54 7.56 -8.30 -9.76
CA GLY A 54 7.30 -7.18 -10.66
C GLY A 54 8.41 -7.00 -11.70
N ASP A 55 8.03 -6.89 -12.97
CA ASP A 55 8.94 -6.48 -14.04
C ASP A 55 9.14 -4.95 -14.09
N ASP A 56 9.98 -4.44 -14.99
CA ASP A 56 10.25 -3.00 -15.14
C ASP A 56 8.99 -2.16 -15.32
N SER A 57 7.99 -2.69 -16.04
CA SER A 57 6.75 -1.99 -16.31
C SER A 57 5.88 -1.88 -15.06
N VAL A 58 5.80 -2.96 -14.28
CA VAL A 58 5.09 -3.00 -12.99
C VAL A 58 5.79 -2.09 -11.99
N VAL A 59 7.12 -2.16 -11.90
CA VAL A 59 7.92 -1.30 -11.00
C VAL A 59 7.63 0.17 -11.27
N SER A 60 7.78 0.60 -12.53
CA SER A 60 7.57 1.99 -12.92
C SER A 60 6.13 2.43 -12.63
N PHE A 61 5.15 1.58 -12.94
CA PHE A 61 3.74 1.87 -12.69
C PHE A 61 3.44 2.06 -11.20
N LEU A 62 3.90 1.16 -10.33
CA LEU A 62 3.58 1.22 -8.90
C LEU A 62 4.26 2.40 -8.20
N VAL A 63 5.51 2.70 -8.55
CA VAL A 63 6.25 3.86 -8.05
C VAL A 63 5.53 5.16 -8.44
N GLN A 64 5.15 5.31 -9.71
CA GLN A 64 4.41 6.48 -10.19
C GLN A 64 3.03 6.61 -9.51
N LEU A 65 2.32 5.48 -9.35
CA LEU A 65 1.03 5.44 -8.68
C LEU A 65 1.15 5.89 -7.22
N TYR A 66 2.15 5.39 -6.49
CA TYR A 66 2.42 5.81 -5.12
C TYR A 66 2.66 7.33 -5.04
N THR A 67 3.52 7.87 -5.92
CA THR A 67 3.82 9.30 -5.98
C THR A 67 2.59 10.15 -6.28
N MET A 68 1.76 9.73 -7.25
CA MET A 68 0.49 10.41 -7.55
C MET A 68 -0.44 10.41 -6.33
N CYS A 69 -0.56 9.28 -5.63
CA CYS A 69 -1.41 9.18 -4.45
C CYS A 69 -0.89 10.03 -3.30
N ARG A 70 0.43 10.07 -3.09
CA ARG A 70 1.09 10.98 -2.13
C ARG A 70 0.69 12.42 -2.37
N GLU A 71 0.82 12.90 -3.61
CA GLU A 71 0.47 14.27 -3.98
C GLU A 71 -1.00 14.58 -3.70
N LYS A 72 -1.92 13.66 -4.07
CA LYS A 72 -3.36 13.80 -3.79
C LYS A 72 -3.69 13.87 -2.30
N THR A 73 -2.89 13.22 -1.46
CA THR A 73 -3.07 13.20 0.00
C THR A 73 -2.19 14.18 0.75
N SER A 74 -1.45 15.05 0.05
CA SER A 74 -0.44 15.96 0.65
C SER A 74 -1.01 16.96 1.66
N SER A 75 -2.31 17.26 1.60
CA SER A 75 -3.02 18.12 2.54
C SER A 75 -3.34 17.45 3.88
N ILE A 76 -3.16 16.13 3.98
CA ILE A 76 -3.46 15.36 5.19
C ILE A 76 -2.20 15.29 6.05
N VAL A 77 -2.33 15.73 7.31
CA VAL A 77 -1.23 15.71 8.29
C VAL A 77 -0.64 14.31 8.39
N LYS A 78 0.70 14.24 8.41
CA LYS A 78 1.50 13.00 8.50
C LYS A 78 1.00 12.06 9.61
N GLY A 79 1.15 10.76 9.40
CA GLY A 79 0.77 9.73 10.37
C GLY A 79 -0.20 8.71 9.79
N CYS A 80 -0.91 8.01 10.66
CA CYS A 80 -1.76 6.89 10.27
C CYS A 80 -2.90 7.28 9.32
N LYS A 81 -3.53 8.44 9.53
CA LYS A 81 -4.59 8.93 8.66
C LYS A 81 -4.11 9.22 7.23
N ALA A 82 -2.94 9.86 7.08
CA ALA A 82 -2.36 10.09 5.75
C ALA A 82 -2.03 8.77 5.04
N ALA A 83 -1.49 7.79 5.78
CA ALA A 83 -1.22 6.47 5.25
C ALA A 83 -2.51 5.74 4.81
N LEU A 84 -3.60 5.83 5.59
CA LEU A 84 -4.89 5.24 5.23
C LEU A 84 -5.44 5.81 3.91
N GLU A 85 -5.44 7.14 3.76
CA GLU A 85 -5.96 7.79 2.55
C GLU A 85 -5.07 7.53 1.33
N LEU A 86 -3.75 7.45 1.53
CA LEU A 86 -2.83 6.99 0.50
C LEU A 86 -3.16 5.55 0.07
N SER A 87 -3.37 4.65 1.03
CA SER A 87 -3.74 3.26 0.75
C SER A 87 -5.04 3.15 -0.02
N LYS A 88 -6.06 3.96 0.32
CA LYS A 88 -7.32 4.03 -0.44
C LYS A 88 -7.09 4.48 -1.88
N CYS A 89 -6.31 5.54 -2.08
CA CYS A 89 -5.98 6.03 -3.42
C CYS A 89 -5.27 4.96 -4.25
N PHE A 90 -4.24 4.33 -3.67
CA PHE A 90 -3.44 3.30 -4.34
C PHE A 90 -4.31 2.10 -4.72
N ARG A 91 -5.06 1.57 -3.75
CA ARG A 91 -6.00 0.47 -3.93
C ARG A 91 -7.00 0.73 -5.04
N ALA A 92 -7.61 1.92 -5.06
CA ALA A 92 -8.61 2.27 -6.07
C ALA A 92 -8.04 2.21 -7.50
N ALA A 93 -6.81 2.69 -7.70
CA ALA A 93 -6.15 2.63 -9.00
C ALA A 93 -5.81 1.18 -9.40
N ILE A 94 -5.32 0.36 -8.46
CA ILE A 94 -5.05 -1.07 -8.70
C ILE A 94 -6.32 -1.82 -9.09
N GLN A 95 -7.44 -1.54 -8.41
CA GLN A 95 -8.74 -2.13 -8.73
C GLN A 95 -9.23 -1.72 -10.12
N GLN A 96 -9.04 -0.45 -10.50
CA GLN A 96 -9.44 0.06 -11.82
C GLN A 96 -8.71 -0.64 -12.98
N ILE A 97 -7.45 -1.03 -12.79
CA ILE A 97 -6.68 -1.75 -13.82
C ILE A 97 -6.81 -3.27 -13.73
N GLY A 98 -7.60 -3.79 -12.79
CA GLY A 98 -7.80 -5.22 -12.60
C GLY A 98 -6.59 -5.99 -12.07
N TRP A 99 -5.60 -5.29 -11.50
CA TRP A 99 -4.37 -5.90 -10.97
C TRP A 99 -4.51 -6.25 -9.48
N VAL A 100 -5.67 -6.80 -9.11
CA VAL A 100 -5.96 -7.15 -7.73
C VAL A 100 -5.33 -8.52 -7.41
N PRO A 101 -4.54 -8.65 -6.32
CA PRO A 101 -3.98 -9.94 -5.91
C PRO A 101 -5.06 -10.97 -5.59
N ASP A 102 -4.78 -12.25 -5.85
CA ASP A 102 -5.58 -13.34 -5.29
C ASP A 102 -5.33 -13.43 -3.79
N THR A 103 -6.33 -13.07 -3.00
CA THR A 103 -6.23 -13.00 -1.53
C THR A 103 -6.39 -14.36 -0.85
N THR A 104 -6.64 -15.42 -1.61
CA THR A 104 -6.79 -16.78 -1.07
C THR A 104 -5.55 -17.21 -0.26
N SER A 105 -4.36 -16.75 -0.64
CA SER A 105 -3.09 -17.04 0.06
C SER A 105 -2.87 -16.22 1.34
N LEU A 106 -3.44 -15.01 1.45
CA LEU A 106 -3.29 -14.14 2.63
C LEU A 106 -3.94 -14.74 3.88
N LEU A 107 -4.91 -15.65 3.70
CA LEU A 107 -5.60 -16.35 4.79
C LEU A 107 -4.81 -17.54 5.33
N VAL A 108 -3.81 -18.04 4.61
CA VAL A 108 -3.12 -19.30 4.91
C VAL A 108 -1.99 -19.12 5.93
N GLU A 109 -1.36 -17.95 6.01
CA GLU A 109 -0.17 -17.73 6.85
C GLU A 109 -0.45 -17.24 8.28
N SER A 110 -1.71 -17.09 8.70
CA SER A 110 -2.06 -16.60 10.05
C SER A 110 -2.32 -17.69 11.09
N ASN A 111 -1.96 -18.94 10.78
CA ASN A 111 -2.26 -20.13 11.58
C ASN A 111 -1.03 -20.80 12.21
N ASP A 112 0.04 -20.05 12.48
CA ASP A 112 1.16 -20.47 13.32
C ASP A 112 1.43 -19.47 14.46
#